data_AF-A0A8J3PM48-F1
#
_entry.id   AF-A0A8J3PM48-F1
#
_cell.length_a   1.000
_cell.length_b   1.000
_cell.length_c   1.000
_cell.angle_alpha   90.00
_cell.angle_beta   90.00
_cell.angle_gamma   90.00
#
_symmetry.space_group_name_H-M   'P 1'
#
loop_
_entity.id
_entity.type
_entity.pdbx_description
1 polymer ?
#
loop_
_entity_poly.entity_id
_entity_poly.type
_entity_poly.pdbx_seq_one_letter_code
_entity_poly.pdbx_strand_id
1 'polypeptide(L)'
;MMPPDAPIMRRRRDDSGTRSSQAKGHEHVVNHDLAEYHIATNSDVGSVEAYWVDEDDPYVNPMGTKGLGEVGIVGTAAAIANAVHHATGIRVRDLPITLDKLLR
;
A
#
# COMPACT_ATOMS: atom_id res chain seq x y z
N MET A 1 41.65 -9.91 16.12
CA MET A 1 41.08 -10.90 17.04
C MET A 1 39.88 -10.24 17.72
N MET A 2 38.66 -10.61 17.35
CA MET A 2 37.42 -10.04 17.93
C MET A 2 37.19 -10.64 19.33
N PRO A 3 36.69 -9.87 20.31
CA PRO A 3 36.43 -10.37 21.65
C PRO A 3 35.28 -11.41 21.67
N PRO A 4 35.37 -12.44 22.51
CA PRO A 4 34.49 -13.63 22.47
C PRO A 4 33.04 -13.41 22.93
N ASP A 5 32.67 -12.23 23.44
CA ASP A 5 31.39 -12.02 24.12
C ASP A 5 30.48 -10.94 23.49
N ALA A 6 30.64 -10.66 22.19
CA ALA A 6 29.72 -9.76 21.51
C ALA A 6 28.31 -10.39 21.44
N PRO A 7 27.26 -9.76 22.01
CA PRO A 7 25.92 -10.32 21.97
C PRO A 7 25.48 -10.48 20.52
N ILE A 8 25.06 -11.70 20.16
CA ILE A 8 24.51 -12.02 18.84
C ILE A 8 23.26 -11.16 18.67
N MET A 9 23.39 -10.07 17.89
CA MET A 9 22.28 -9.20 17.50
C MET A 9 21.34 -10.02 16.61
N ARG A 10 20.42 -10.75 17.24
CA ARG A 10 19.32 -11.40 16.53
C ARG A 10 18.56 -10.28 15.82
N ARG A 11 18.63 -10.25 14.48
CA ARG A 11 17.75 -9.42 13.67
C ARG A 11 16.33 -9.76 14.10
N ARG A 12 15.66 -8.84 14.80
CA ARG A 12 14.21 -8.91 14.91
C ARG A 12 13.69 -8.76 13.49
N ARG A 13 13.12 -9.83 12.95
CA ARG A 13 12.27 -9.77 11.76
C ARG A 13 11.06 -8.95 12.16
N ASP A 14 10.94 -7.78 11.58
CA ASP A 14 9.76 -6.94 11.59
C ASP A 14 8.82 -7.46 10.49
N ASP A 15 8.02 -8.48 10.81
CA ASP A 15 7.02 -9.10 9.92
C ASP A 15 5.83 -8.16 9.56
N SER A 16 6.03 -6.84 9.64
CA SER A 16 4.96 -5.84 9.45
C SER A 16 4.60 -5.58 7.99
N GLY A 17 5.38 -6.12 7.04
CA GLY A 17 4.96 -6.33 5.65
C GLY A 17 4.25 -5.15 5.00
N THR A 18 4.81 -3.96 5.11
CA THR A 18 4.22 -2.71 4.61
C THR A 18 4.85 -2.28 3.29
N ARG A 19 4.04 -1.74 2.36
CA ARG A 19 4.51 -0.99 1.16
C ARG A 19 5.17 0.35 1.50
N SER A 20 5.89 0.42 2.60
CA SER A 20 6.73 1.55 2.96
C SER A 20 8.17 1.15 2.68
N SER A 21 8.84 1.84 1.76
CA SER A 21 10.29 1.77 1.68
C SER A 21 10.85 2.31 2.99
N GLN A 22 11.35 1.44 3.86
CA GLN A 22 11.92 1.89 5.12
C GLN A 22 13.40 2.20 4.91
N ALA A 23 13.77 3.47 5.06
CA ALA A 23 15.17 3.88 5.16
C ALA A 23 15.61 3.70 6.61
N LYS A 24 16.51 2.76 6.88
CA LYS A 24 17.20 2.71 8.18
C LYS A 24 18.40 3.65 8.10
N GLY A 25 18.89 4.17 9.23
CA GLY A 25 19.92 5.23 9.30
C GLY A 25 21.29 4.97 8.63
N HIS A 26 21.44 3.92 7.82
CA HIS A 26 22.57 3.70 6.93
C HIS A 26 22.01 3.68 5.50
N GLU A 27 22.71 4.29 4.53
CA GLU A 27 22.35 4.68 3.15
C GLU A 27 21.65 3.65 2.21
N HIS A 28 20.86 2.72 2.72
CA HIS A 28 20.27 1.58 2.03
C HIS A 28 18.81 1.34 2.46
N VAL A 29 17.97 1.00 1.48
CA VAL A 29 16.57 0.59 1.69
C VAL A 29 16.53 -0.81 2.27
N VAL A 30 15.80 -1.01 3.37
CA VAL A 30 15.81 -2.31 4.06
C VAL A 30 15.06 -3.41 3.31
N ASN A 31 13.99 -3.06 2.60
CA ASN A 31 13.14 -3.97 1.82
C ASN A 31 13.31 -3.76 0.30
N HIS A 32 14.53 -3.93 -0.19
CA HIS A 32 14.90 -3.67 -1.59
C HIS A 32 14.68 -4.88 -2.53
N ASP A 33 13.98 -5.90 -2.06
CA ASP A 33 13.58 -7.07 -2.85
C ASP A 33 12.05 -7.25 -2.83
N LEU A 34 11.55 -8.09 -3.74
CA LEU A 34 10.12 -8.36 -3.87
C LEU A 34 9.59 -9.38 -2.86
N ALA A 35 10.46 -10.02 -2.07
CA ALA A 35 10.03 -10.92 -1.02
C ALA A 35 9.52 -10.12 0.19
N GLU A 36 10.14 -8.97 0.48
CA GLU A 36 9.77 -8.10 1.61
C GLU A 36 8.90 -6.90 1.16
N TYR A 37 9.05 -6.40 -0.07
CA TYR A 37 8.23 -5.31 -0.59
C TYR A 37 6.92 -5.83 -1.18
N HIS A 38 5.85 -5.84 -0.37
CA HIS A 38 4.58 -6.44 -0.74
C HIS A 38 3.92 -5.80 -1.97
N ILE A 39 3.74 -6.57 -3.03
CA ILE A 39 2.92 -6.21 -4.20
C ILE A 39 1.74 -7.19 -4.29
N ALA A 40 0.58 -6.68 -4.69
CA ALA A 40 -0.60 -7.51 -4.86
C ALA A 40 -0.38 -8.50 -6.00
N THR A 41 -0.66 -9.76 -5.71
CA THR A 41 -0.64 -10.88 -6.63
C THR A 41 -2.03 -11.13 -7.19
N ASN A 42 -2.14 -12.03 -8.17
CA ASN A 42 -3.43 -12.45 -8.73
C ASN A 42 -4.40 -13.00 -7.67
N SER A 43 -3.89 -13.57 -6.57
CA SER A 43 -4.73 -14.14 -5.52
C SER A 43 -5.27 -13.10 -4.52
N ASP A 44 -4.70 -11.89 -4.49
CA ASP A 44 -5.10 -10.85 -3.53
C ASP A 44 -6.33 -10.05 -3.99
N VAL A 45 -6.64 -10.10 -5.28
CA VAL A 45 -7.74 -9.33 -5.90
C VAL A 45 -8.73 -10.30 -6.54
N GLY A 46 -9.94 -10.39 -5.99
CA GLY A 46 -10.98 -11.30 -6.48
C GLY A 46 -11.68 -10.81 -7.75
N SER A 47 -12.38 -9.68 -7.65
CA SER A 47 -13.16 -9.09 -8.75
C SER A 47 -12.88 -7.60 -8.89
N VAL A 48 -12.74 -7.13 -10.13
CA VAL A 48 -12.66 -5.71 -10.48
C VAL A 48 -13.75 -5.41 -11.48
N GLU A 49 -14.63 -4.49 -11.12
CA GLU A 49 -15.69 -3.99 -12.00
C GLU A 49 -15.35 -2.57 -12.43
N ALA A 50 -15.58 -2.28 -13.70
CA ALA A 50 -15.41 -0.94 -14.24
C ALA A 50 -16.74 -0.50 -14.84
N TYR A 51 -17.11 0.74 -14.55
CA TYR A 51 -18.36 1.35 -14.99
C TYR A 51 -18.02 2.60 -15.77
N TRP A 52 -18.66 2.76 -16.93
CA TRP A 52 -18.49 3.93 -17.78
C TRP A 52 -19.63 4.88 -17.49
N VAL A 53 -19.28 6.14 -17.28
CA VAL A 53 -20.25 7.22 -17.15
C VAL A 53 -20.48 7.78 -18.54
N ASP A 54 -21.72 7.74 -19.00
CA ASP A 54 -22.12 8.38 -20.24
C ASP A 54 -22.10 9.90 -20.03
N GLU A 55 -21.04 10.55 -20.53
CA GLU A 55 -20.86 12.00 -20.47
C GLU A 55 -20.35 12.49 -21.83
N ASP A 56 -21.01 13.52 -22.37
CA ASP A 56 -20.51 14.29 -23.52
C ASP A 56 -20.12 15.68 -23.02
N ASP A 57 -18.85 16.06 -23.22
CA ASP A 57 -18.30 17.34 -22.78
C ASP A 57 -17.74 18.09 -23.99
N PRO A 58 -18.53 18.99 -24.60
CA PRO A 58 -18.11 19.71 -25.80
C PRO A 58 -17.05 20.79 -25.52
N TYR A 59 -16.75 21.07 -24.25
CA TYR A 59 -15.82 22.14 -23.85
C TYR A 59 -14.43 21.62 -23.51
N VAL A 60 -14.25 20.31 -23.35
CA VAL A 60 -12.97 19.72 -22.91
C VAL A 60 -11.86 19.86 -23.95
N ASN A 61 -12.13 19.46 -25.20
CA ASN A 61 -11.26 19.58 -26.36
C ASN A 61 -12.03 19.11 -27.62
N PRO A 62 -11.53 19.41 -28.84
CA PRO A 62 -12.20 19.00 -30.08
C PRO A 62 -12.44 17.49 -30.25
N MET A 63 -11.72 16.65 -29.50
CA MET A 63 -11.86 15.19 -29.55
C MET A 63 -12.80 14.65 -28.46
N GLY A 64 -13.24 15.47 -27.51
CA GLY A 64 -14.09 15.05 -26.38
C GLY A 64 -13.39 14.12 -25.39
N THR A 65 -12.06 14.01 -25.40
CA THR A 65 -11.33 13.00 -24.61
C THR A 65 -10.82 13.53 -23.27
N LYS A 66 -10.73 12.66 -22.27
CA LYS A 66 -10.18 12.95 -20.93
C LYS A 66 -9.16 11.87 -20.54
N GLY A 67 -8.17 12.24 -19.74
CA GLY A 67 -7.19 11.30 -19.20
C GLY A 67 -7.80 10.43 -18.09
N LEU A 68 -7.57 9.11 -18.15
CA LEU A 68 -8.11 8.13 -17.18
C LEU A 68 -7.06 7.30 -16.43
N GLY A 69 -5.77 7.45 -16.78
CA GLY A 69 -4.71 6.54 -16.30
C GLY A 69 -4.53 6.50 -14.78
N GLU A 70 -4.74 7.62 -14.08
CA GLU A 70 -4.55 7.72 -12.64
C GLU A 70 -5.86 7.59 -11.83
N VAL A 71 -7.01 7.78 -12.49
CA VAL A 71 -8.32 7.91 -11.81
C VAL A 71 -8.64 6.68 -10.97
N GLY A 72 -8.29 5.49 -11.46
CA GLY A 72 -8.48 4.24 -10.73
C GLY A 72 -7.69 4.18 -9.42
N ILE A 73 -6.45 4.69 -9.38
CA ILE A 73 -5.60 4.54 -8.19
C ILE A 73 -5.82 5.64 -7.14
N VAL A 74 -6.19 6.86 -7.56
CA VAL A 74 -6.33 8.03 -6.67
C VAL A 74 -7.30 7.77 -5.51
N GLY A 75 -8.47 7.17 -5.80
CA GLY A 75 -9.49 6.88 -4.79
C GLY A 75 -9.31 5.55 -4.05
N THR A 76 -8.46 4.65 -4.57
CA THR A 76 -8.42 3.25 -4.13
C THR A 76 -8.01 3.11 -2.65
N ALA A 77 -6.95 3.80 -2.21
CA ALA A 77 -6.49 3.71 -0.83
C ALA A 77 -7.55 4.22 0.17
N ALA A 78 -8.26 5.30 -0.17
CA ALA A 78 -9.34 5.85 0.65
C ALA A 78 -10.56 4.92 0.70
N ALA A 79 -10.94 4.31 -0.43
CA ALA A 79 -12.02 3.34 -0.50
C ALA A 79 -11.75 2.12 0.39
N ILE A 80 -10.55 1.55 0.31
CA ILE A 80 -10.12 0.42 1.15
C ILE A 80 -10.13 0.81 2.63
N ALA A 81 -9.57 1.98 2.99
CA ALA A 81 -9.55 2.44 4.38
C ALA A 81 -10.96 2.67 4.96
N ASN A 82 -11.91 3.14 4.13
CA ASN A 82 -13.31 3.27 4.51
C ASN A 82 -13.99 1.91 4.67
N ALA A 83 -13.71 0.94 3.81
CA ALA A 83 -14.23 -0.42 3.94
C ALA A 83 -13.74 -1.10 5.22
N VAL A 84 -12.45 -0.96 5.56
CA VAL A 84 -11.90 -1.47 6.82
C VAL A 84 -12.58 -0.82 8.02
N HIS A 85 -12.74 0.51 8.01
CA HIS A 85 -13.44 1.22 9.09
C HIS A 85 -14.90 0.79 9.21
N HIS A 86 -15.60 0.60 8.09
CA HIS A 86 -16.98 0.14 8.08
C HIS A 86 -17.12 -1.27 8.67
N ALA A 87 -16.19 -2.18 8.35
CA ALA A 87 -16.20 -3.56 8.83
C ALA A 87 -15.78 -3.71 10.30
N THR A 88 -14.86 -2.86 10.79
CA THR A 88 -14.21 -3.04 12.10
C THR A 88 -14.58 -1.98 13.14
N GLY A 89 -15.12 -0.84 12.72
CA GLY A 89 -15.28 0.36 13.55
C GLY A 89 -13.97 1.08 13.90
N ILE A 90 -12.81 0.58 13.45
CA ILE A 90 -11.50 1.14 13.75
C ILE A 90 -11.05 2.04 12.62
N ARG A 91 -10.73 3.31 12.93
CA ARG A 91 -10.27 4.28 11.94
C ARG A 91 -8.74 4.36 11.91
N VAL A 92 -8.13 3.71 10.92
CA VAL A 92 -6.69 3.87 10.63
C VAL A 92 -6.49 5.04 9.67
N ARG A 93 -5.61 5.99 10.04
CA ARG A 93 -5.26 7.16 9.21
C ARG A 93 -3.81 7.17 8.74
N ASP A 94 -2.96 6.40 9.41
CA ASP A 94 -1.56 6.20 9.03
C ASP A 94 -1.46 4.93 8.18
N LEU A 95 -1.04 5.09 6.93
CA LEU A 95 -0.92 3.99 5.98
C LEU A 95 0.49 3.40 5.98
N PRO A 96 0.63 2.11 5.66
CA PRO A 96 -0.44 1.18 5.28
C PRO A 96 -1.20 0.61 6.48
N ILE A 97 -2.37 0.03 6.19
CA ILE A 97 -3.22 -0.62 7.20
C ILE A 97 -2.69 -2.02 7.46
N THR A 98 -1.96 -2.18 8.56
CA THR A 98 -1.44 -3.47 9.03
C THR A 98 -2.33 -4.05 10.13
N LEU A 99 -2.20 -5.36 10.35
CA LEU A 99 -3.03 -6.07 11.33
C LEU A 99 -2.81 -5.57 12.76
N ASP A 100 -1.57 -5.19 13.13
CA ASP A 100 -1.27 -4.60 14.44
C ASP A 100 -2.04 -3.29 14.70
N LYS A 101 -2.40 -2.54 13.65
CA LYS A 101 -3.23 -1.33 13.76
C LYS A 101 -4.72 -1.65 14.01
N LEU A 102 -5.13 -2.90 13.85
CA LEU A 102 -6.51 -3.37 14.06
C LEU A 102 -6.68 -4.20 15.35
N LEU A 103 -5.59 -4.74 15.89
CA LEU A 103 -5.58 -5.54 17.10
C LEU A 103 -5.34 -4.63 18.32
N ARG A 104 -6.34 -4.51 19.20
CA ARG A 104 -6.23 -3.83 20.51
C ARG A 104 -5.98 -4.83 21.62
#